data_AF-A0A318AV33-F1
#
_entry.id   AF-A0A318AV33-F1
#
_cell.length_a   1.000
_cell.length_b   1.000
_cell.length_c   1.000
_cell.angle_alpha   90.00
_cell.angle_beta   90.00
_cell.angle_gamma   90.00
#
_symmetry.space_group_name_H-M   'P 1'
#
loop_
_entity.id
_entity.type
_entity.pdbx_description
1 polymer ?
#
loop_
_entity_poly.entity_id
_entity_poly.type
_entity_poly.pdbx_seq_one_letter_code
_entity_poly.pdbx_strand_id
1 'polypeptide(L)'
;MTQELNDGLPAREAALALLDAALSRRGGLDEAATTNAFRALEPRERAFARALAMAALRRLGPVDRALAAKLSKEPPPRVRNLLRLGATQAFYLEVPAFAAVATSVELAGANKASRPFKGLVNAVLRGLLRDGAPSDDPSDLTPPWLFARWVGAWGQD
;
A
#
# COMPACT_ATOMS: atom_id res chain seq x y z
N MET A 1 16.50 19.68 -2.93
CA MET A 1 16.34 18.21 -3.05
C MET A 1 15.58 17.60 -1.87
N THR A 2 15.62 18.18 -0.66
CA THR A 2 14.82 17.73 0.50
C THR A 2 13.35 18.22 0.48
N GLN A 3 13.06 19.30 -0.24
CA GLN A 3 11.72 19.89 -0.27
C GLN A 3 10.73 19.09 -1.14
N GLU A 4 11.15 18.55 -2.29
CA GLU A 4 10.31 17.69 -3.16
C GLU A 4 9.92 16.34 -2.54
N LEU A 5 10.68 15.86 -1.55
CA LEU A 5 10.35 14.62 -0.81
C LEU A 5 9.26 14.87 0.25
N ASN A 6 9.22 16.09 0.82
CA ASN A 6 8.16 16.50 1.76
C ASN A 6 6.81 16.75 1.05
N ASP A 7 6.82 17.09 -0.24
CA ASP A 7 5.64 17.48 -1.04
C ASP A 7 4.64 16.34 -1.32
N GLY A 8 4.73 15.20 -0.63
CA GLY A 8 3.75 14.12 -0.78
C GLY A 8 3.54 13.25 0.45
N LEU A 9 4.05 13.63 1.62
CA LEU A 9 3.81 12.88 2.85
C LEU A 9 2.34 12.95 3.31
N PRO A 10 1.65 14.11 3.28
CA PRO A 10 0.22 14.20 3.62
C PRO A 10 -0.65 13.31 2.72
N ALA A 11 -0.37 13.30 1.42
CA ALA A 11 -1.06 12.43 0.46
C ALA A 11 -0.88 10.93 0.77
N ARG A 12 0.30 10.52 1.24
CA ARG A 12 0.59 9.12 1.63
C ARG A 12 -0.05 8.73 2.95
N GLU A 13 -0.09 9.63 3.93
CA GLU A 13 -0.84 9.40 5.17
C GLU A 13 -2.33 9.26 4.88
N ALA A 14 -2.87 10.08 3.98
CA ALA A 14 -4.24 9.93 3.51
C ALA A 14 -4.46 8.62 2.75
N ALA A 15 -3.55 8.19 1.88
CA ALA A 15 -3.63 6.89 1.24
C ALA A 15 -3.65 5.74 2.25
N LEU A 16 -2.85 5.84 3.33
CA LEU A 16 -2.82 4.87 4.40
C LEU A 16 -4.15 4.82 5.16
N ALA A 17 -4.72 5.99 5.46
CA ALA A 17 -6.05 6.09 6.07
C ALA A 17 -7.16 5.50 5.19
N LEU A 18 -7.12 5.74 3.87
CA LEU A 18 -8.08 5.15 2.91
C LEU A 18 -7.94 3.62 2.87
N LEU A 19 -6.71 3.11 2.81
CA LEU A 19 -6.45 1.66 2.80
C LEU A 19 -6.86 0.99 4.11
N ASP A 20 -6.54 1.60 5.26
CA ASP A 20 -6.93 1.15 6.59
C ASP A 20 -8.47 1.05 6.68
N ALA A 21 -9.18 2.07 6.19
CA ALA A 21 -10.64 2.10 6.20
C ALA A 21 -11.25 1.03 5.28
N ALA A 22 -10.73 0.87 4.07
CA ALA A 22 -11.20 -0.13 3.12
C ALA A 22 -11.05 -1.58 3.64
N LEU A 23 -9.97 -1.87 4.37
CA LEU A 23 -9.67 -3.23 4.82
C LEU A 23 -10.22 -3.56 6.22
N SER A 24 -10.41 -2.57 7.08
CA SER A 24 -10.71 -2.80 8.51
C SER A 24 -12.02 -2.18 8.99
N ARG A 25 -12.65 -1.27 8.24
CA ARG A 25 -13.82 -0.51 8.69
C ARG A 25 -15.06 -0.80 7.84
N ARG A 26 -16.24 -0.80 8.49
CA ARG A 26 -17.52 -1.06 7.82
C ARG A 26 -17.90 -0.02 6.76
N GLY A 27 -17.53 1.26 6.93
CA GLY A 27 -17.84 2.30 5.94
C GLY A 27 -16.82 2.45 4.80
N GLY A 28 -15.73 1.68 4.82
CA GLY A 28 -14.84 1.53 3.68
C GLY A 28 -14.09 2.80 3.24
N LEU A 29 -13.65 2.81 1.99
CA LEU A 29 -12.84 3.88 1.40
C LEU A 29 -13.62 5.20 1.28
N ASP A 30 -14.91 5.12 0.94
CA ASP A 30 -15.73 6.31 0.66
C ASP A 30 -15.96 7.14 1.92
N GLU A 31 -16.23 6.51 3.06
CA GLU A 31 -16.32 7.22 4.34
C GLU A 31 -15.03 7.98 4.64
N ALA A 32 -13.87 7.32 4.51
CA ALA A 32 -12.57 7.95 4.77
C ALA A 32 -12.26 9.12 3.83
N ALA A 33 -12.73 9.06 2.57
CA ALA A 33 -12.59 10.14 1.60
C ALA A 33 -13.48 11.37 1.90
N THR A 34 -14.46 11.26 2.80
CA THR A 34 -15.31 12.38 3.22
C THR A 34 -14.81 13.13 4.44
N THR A 35 -13.74 12.64 5.10
CA THR A 35 -13.20 13.27 6.31
C THR A 35 -12.64 14.67 6.04
N ASN A 36 -12.71 15.56 7.03
CA ASN A 36 -12.14 16.91 6.92
C ASN A 36 -10.63 16.89 6.64
N ALA A 37 -9.90 15.93 7.23
CA ALA A 37 -8.48 15.74 6.99
C ALA A 37 -8.19 15.42 5.52
N PHE A 38 -8.99 14.55 4.89
CA PHE A 38 -8.84 14.23 3.47
C PHE A 38 -9.24 15.41 2.57
N ARG A 39 -10.32 16.12 2.91
CA ARG A 39 -10.81 17.28 2.14
C ARG A 39 -9.87 18.48 2.20
N ALA A 40 -9.10 18.63 3.28
CA ALA A 40 -8.14 19.71 3.47
C ALA A 40 -6.87 19.59 2.61
N LEU A 41 -6.58 18.40 2.06
CA LEU A 41 -5.48 18.20 1.12
C LEU A 41 -5.72 18.93 -0.20
N GLU A 42 -4.65 19.31 -0.91
CA GLU A 42 -4.77 19.88 -2.26
C GLU A 42 -5.37 18.87 -3.26
N PRO A 43 -6.03 19.31 -4.35
CA PRO A 43 -6.64 18.40 -5.32
C PRO A 43 -5.69 17.33 -5.88
N ARG A 44 -4.42 17.69 -6.13
CA ARG A 44 -3.38 16.77 -6.59
C ARG A 44 -3.03 15.72 -5.54
N GLU A 45 -2.95 16.11 -4.27
CA GLU A 45 -2.67 15.20 -3.16
C GLU A 45 -3.82 14.21 -2.96
N ARG A 46 -5.08 14.68 -3.03
CA ARG A 46 -6.26 13.81 -2.97
C ARG A 46 -6.29 12.80 -4.12
N ALA A 47 -5.96 13.25 -5.33
CA ALA A 47 -5.87 12.38 -6.51
C ALA A 47 -4.80 11.31 -6.32
N PHE A 48 -3.60 11.69 -5.88
CA PHE A 48 -2.52 10.74 -5.58
C PHE A 48 -2.91 9.76 -4.47
N ALA A 49 -3.50 10.24 -3.37
CA ALA A 49 -3.92 9.41 -2.26
C ALA A 49 -4.92 8.32 -2.68
N ARG A 50 -5.93 8.69 -3.48
CA ARG A 50 -6.89 7.75 -4.08
C ARG A 50 -6.21 6.78 -5.03
N ALA A 51 -5.37 7.28 -5.94
CA ALA A 51 -4.67 6.44 -6.91
C ALA A 51 -3.82 5.37 -6.22
N LEU A 52 -3.06 5.76 -5.19
CA LEU A 52 -2.22 4.87 -4.41
C LEU A 52 -3.05 3.85 -3.62
N ALA A 53 -4.09 4.27 -2.89
CA ALA A 53 -4.96 3.35 -2.16
C ALA A 53 -5.65 2.34 -3.10
N MET A 54 -6.17 2.81 -4.23
CA MET A 54 -6.83 1.96 -5.23
C MET A 54 -5.86 1.01 -5.94
N ALA A 55 -4.62 1.43 -6.20
CA ALA A 55 -3.58 0.56 -6.72
C ALA A 55 -3.24 -0.56 -5.71
N ALA A 56 -3.13 -0.20 -4.42
CA ALA A 56 -2.83 -1.17 -3.37
C ALA A 56 -3.95 -2.20 -3.20
N LEU A 57 -5.22 -1.77 -3.25
CA LEU A 57 -6.37 -2.67 -3.19
C LEU A 57 -6.43 -3.62 -4.39
N ARG A 58 -6.19 -3.13 -5.61
CA ARG A 58 -6.16 -3.96 -6.83
C ARG A 58 -5.02 -4.97 -6.86
N ARG A 59 -3.90 -4.66 -6.19
CA ARG A 59 -2.70 -5.50 -6.13
C ARG A 59 -2.50 -6.14 -4.75
N LEU A 60 -3.55 -6.24 -3.95
CA LEU A 60 -3.45 -6.67 -2.56
C LEU A 60 -2.88 -8.10 -2.45
N GLY A 61 -3.39 -9.03 -3.26
CA GLY A 61 -2.95 -10.43 -3.26
C GLY A 61 -1.45 -10.59 -3.58
N PRO A 62 -0.95 -10.12 -4.74
CA PRO A 62 0.46 -10.25 -5.07
C PRO A 62 1.39 -9.55 -4.07
N VAL A 63 0.99 -8.36 -3.62
CA VAL A 63 1.74 -7.61 -2.61
C VAL A 63 1.80 -8.38 -1.29
N ASP A 64 0.68 -8.93 -0.82
CA ASP A 64 0.65 -9.70 0.43
C ASP A 64 1.49 -10.97 0.35
N ARG A 65 1.48 -11.70 -0.77
CA ARG A 65 2.35 -12.88 -0.96
C ARG A 65 3.82 -12.49 -0.94
N ALA A 66 4.20 -11.42 -1.64
CA ALA A 66 5.57 -10.93 -1.64
C ALA A 66 6.02 -10.48 -0.24
N LEU A 67 5.14 -9.82 0.52
CA LEU A 67 5.41 -9.44 1.91
C LEU A 67 5.53 -10.67 2.83
N ALA A 68 4.66 -11.67 2.69
CA ALA A 68 4.71 -12.89 3.47
C ALA A 68 6.04 -13.64 3.30
N ALA A 69 6.62 -13.63 2.10
CA ALA A 69 7.94 -14.21 1.83
C ALA A 69 9.11 -13.46 2.54
N LYS A 70 8.89 -12.21 2.98
CA LYS A 70 9.91 -11.37 3.64
C LYS A 70 9.69 -11.19 5.15
N LEU A 71 8.51 -11.52 5.65
CA LEU A 71 8.13 -11.31 7.04
C LEU A 71 8.15 -12.63 7.79
N SER A 72 8.95 -12.72 8.86
CA SER A 72 8.96 -13.88 9.74
C SER A 72 7.81 -13.89 10.75
N LYS A 73 7.22 -12.72 11.01
CA LYS A 73 6.08 -12.53 11.91
C LYS A 73 5.18 -11.44 11.35
N GLU A 74 3.89 -11.55 11.65
CA GLU A 74 2.91 -10.54 11.25
C GLU A 74 3.17 -9.22 12.00
N PRO A 75 3.39 -8.10 11.30
CA PRO A 75 3.56 -6.79 11.94
C PRO A 75 2.19 -6.21 12.35
N PRO A 76 2.16 -5.16 13.18
CA PRO A 76 0.91 -4.48 13.50
C PRO A 76 0.15 -4.04 12.22
N PRO A 77 -1.20 -4.04 12.21
CA PRO A 77 -1.99 -3.79 11.00
C PRO A 77 -1.58 -2.52 10.22
N ARG A 78 -1.33 -1.41 10.93
CA ARG A 78 -0.87 -0.16 10.32
C ARG A 78 0.48 -0.32 9.60
N VAL A 79 1.41 -1.06 10.19
CA VAL A 79 2.74 -1.32 9.61
C VAL A 79 2.61 -2.20 8.38
N ARG A 80 1.71 -3.21 8.42
CA ARG A 80 1.40 -4.03 7.25
C ARG A 80 0.83 -3.20 6.10
N ASN A 81 -0.12 -2.30 6.39
CA ASN A 81 -0.69 -1.41 5.37
C ASN A 81 0.32 -0.41 4.83
N LEU A 82 1.23 0.08 5.68
CA LEU A 82 2.35 0.91 5.23
C LEU A 82 3.29 0.15 4.30
N LEU A 83 3.63 -1.11 4.61
CA LEU A 83 4.42 -1.98 3.73
C LEU A 83 3.70 -2.23 2.40
N ARG A 84 2.39 -2.49 2.42
CA ARG A 84 1.56 -2.63 1.21
C ARG A 84 1.62 -1.38 0.33
N LEU A 85 1.50 -0.19 0.92
CA LEU A 85 1.63 1.08 0.20
C LEU A 85 3.04 1.30 -0.34
N GLY A 86 4.08 0.99 0.44
CA GLY A 86 5.47 1.11 0.01
C GLY A 86 5.78 0.23 -1.21
N ALA A 87 5.36 -1.04 -1.17
CA ALA A 87 5.50 -1.95 -2.30
C ALA A 87 4.68 -1.47 -3.51
N THR A 88 3.47 -0.97 -3.28
CA THR A 88 2.61 -0.48 -4.35
C THR A 88 3.20 0.72 -5.08
N GLN A 89 3.76 1.68 -4.33
CA GLN A 89 4.46 2.81 -4.94
C GLN A 89 5.64 2.34 -5.79
N ALA A 90 6.42 1.37 -5.29
CA ALA A 90 7.65 0.95 -5.92
C ALA A 90 7.44 0.14 -7.22
N PHE A 91 6.32 -0.57 -7.35
CA PHE A 91 6.08 -1.50 -8.46
C PHE A 91 4.88 -1.16 -9.36
N TYR A 92 3.91 -0.38 -8.86
CA TYR A 92 2.64 -0.17 -9.57
C TYR A 92 2.29 1.30 -9.76
N LEU A 93 3.09 2.22 -9.24
CA LEU A 93 3.05 3.62 -9.59
C LEU A 93 4.39 4.02 -10.19
N GLU A 94 4.40 5.03 -11.04
CA GLU A 94 5.62 5.61 -11.62
C GLU A 94 6.41 6.44 -10.57
N VAL A 95 6.50 5.95 -9.33
CA VAL A 95 7.27 6.55 -8.25
C VAL A 95 8.68 5.94 -8.27
N PRO A 96 9.75 6.75 -8.33
CA PRO A 96 11.11 6.23 -8.25
C PRO A 96 11.30 5.36 -7.00
N ALA A 97 11.94 4.20 -7.16
CA ALA A 97 12.09 3.21 -6.10
C ALA A 97 12.70 3.78 -4.81
N PHE A 98 13.69 4.67 -4.92
CA PHE A 98 14.28 5.34 -3.76
C PHE A 98 13.27 6.23 -3.02
N ALA A 99 12.39 6.92 -3.75
CA ALA A 99 11.38 7.80 -3.18
C ALA A 99 10.26 7.00 -2.52
N ALA A 100 9.83 5.89 -3.12
CA ALA A 100 8.87 4.96 -2.51
C ALA A 100 9.36 4.46 -1.14
N VAL A 101 10.63 4.02 -1.06
CA VAL A 101 11.22 3.57 0.20
C VAL A 101 11.38 4.72 1.20
N ALA A 102 11.98 5.84 0.79
CA ALA A 102 12.26 6.97 1.68
C ALA A 102 10.97 7.51 2.32
N THR A 103 9.95 7.76 1.50
CA THR A 103 8.66 8.30 1.98
C THR A 103 7.89 7.30 2.85
N SER A 104 7.96 6.00 2.57
CA SER A 104 7.39 4.98 3.47
C SER A 104 8.08 4.93 4.83
N VAL A 105 9.42 5.03 4.86
CA VAL A 105 10.18 5.07 6.12
C VAL A 105 9.91 6.35 6.91
N GLU A 106 9.75 7.47 6.23
CA GLU A 106 9.36 8.74 6.83
C GLU A 106 7.95 8.67 7.43
N LEU A 107 6.98 8.14 6.68
CA LEU A 107 5.61 7.92 7.13
C LEU A 107 5.56 7.03 8.37
N ALA A 108 6.40 5.99 8.41
CA ALA A 108 6.51 5.12 9.57
C ALA A 108 7.01 5.89 10.79
N GLY A 109 7.97 6.80 10.61
CA GLY A 109 8.56 7.61 11.67
C GLY A 109 7.64 8.71 12.23
N ALA A 110 6.74 9.24 11.38
CA ALA A 110 5.81 10.30 11.76
C ALA A 110 4.81 9.85 12.84
N ASN A 111 4.40 8.58 12.85
CA ASN A 111 3.42 8.05 13.80
C ASN A 111 4.08 7.22 14.92
N LYS A 112 3.71 7.47 16.18
CA LYS A 112 4.29 6.79 17.37
C LYS A 112 4.14 5.26 17.32
N ALA A 113 3.04 4.73 16.78
CA ALA A 113 2.77 3.30 16.74
C ALA A 113 3.60 2.56 15.68
N SER A 114 3.95 3.23 14.56
CA SER A 114 4.79 2.65 13.50
C SER A 114 6.27 3.02 13.60
N ARG A 115 6.63 4.03 14.41
CA ARG A 115 8.01 4.54 14.54
C ARG A 115 9.04 3.46 14.90
N PRO A 116 8.77 2.51 15.81
CA PRO A 116 9.72 1.43 16.11
C PRO A 116 10.04 0.53 14.90
N PHE A 117 9.16 0.53 13.89
CA PHE A 117 9.25 -0.34 12.72
C PHE A 117 9.93 0.32 11.51
N LYS A 118 10.49 1.54 11.62
CA LYS A 118 11.21 2.20 10.51
C LYS A 118 12.28 1.30 9.87
N GLY A 119 13.05 0.60 10.71
CA GLY A 119 14.08 -0.34 10.25
C GLY A 119 13.49 -1.51 9.46
N LEU A 120 12.40 -2.10 9.96
CA LEU A 120 11.66 -3.17 9.28
C LEU A 120 11.13 -2.70 7.92
N VAL A 121 10.46 -1.55 7.88
CA VAL A 121 9.91 -0.97 6.65
C VAL A 121 11.00 -0.79 5.60
N ASN A 122 12.12 -0.18 5.97
CA ASN A 122 13.25 0.02 5.06
C ASN A 122 13.82 -1.32 4.55
N ALA A 123 14.06 -2.27 5.46
CA ALA A 123 14.67 -3.55 5.14
C ALA A 123 13.79 -4.39 4.21
N VAL A 124 12.48 -4.46 4.49
CA VAL A 124 11.52 -5.23 3.69
C VAL A 124 11.37 -4.62 2.30
N LEU A 125 11.13 -3.31 2.18
CA LEU A 125 10.92 -2.68 0.87
C LEU A 125 12.18 -2.74 -0.01
N ARG A 126 13.37 -2.54 0.56
CA ARG A 126 14.63 -2.76 -0.17
C ARG A 126 14.84 -4.23 -0.53
N GLY A 127 14.38 -5.14 0.32
CA GLY A 127 14.38 -6.58 0.03
C GLY A 127 13.53 -6.91 -1.19
N LEU A 128 12.29 -6.42 -1.23
CA LEU A 128 11.40 -6.62 -2.38
C LEU A 128 11.99 -6.05 -3.67
N LEU A 129 12.55 -4.83 -3.63
CA LEU A 129 13.18 -4.22 -4.80
C LEU A 129 14.35 -5.04 -5.38
N ARG A 130 15.04 -5.83 -4.55
CA ARG A 130 16.08 -6.75 -5.01
C ARG A 130 15.52 -8.03 -5.62
N ASP A 131 14.40 -8.52 -5.09
CA ASP A 131 13.74 -9.74 -5.58
C ASP A 131 12.99 -9.51 -6.90
N GLY A 132 12.56 -8.27 -7.16
CA GLY A 132 11.80 -7.91 -8.35
C GLY A 132 10.33 -7.67 -8.07
N ALA A 133 9.56 -7.45 -9.14
CA ALA A 133 8.14 -7.17 -9.04
C ALA A 133 7.37 -8.38 -8.48
N PRO A 134 6.29 -8.17 -7.70
CA PRO A 134 5.39 -9.26 -7.33
C PRO A 134 4.75 -9.92 -8.55
N SER A 135 4.29 -11.16 -8.38
CA SER A 135 3.58 -11.95 -9.39
C SER A 135 2.46 -11.18 -10.10
N ASP A 136 2.34 -11.37 -11.42
CA ASP A 136 1.28 -10.82 -12.26
C ASP A 136 0.19 -11.85 -12.62
N ASP A 137 0.24 -13.05 -12.02
CA ASP A 137 -0.75 -14.09 -12.22
C ASP A 137 -2.18 -13.58 -11.87
N PRO A 138 -3.19 -13.79 -12.73
CA PRO A 138 -4.57 -13.39 -12.45
C PRO A 138 -5.20 -14.07 -11.23
N SER A 139 -4.87 -15.34 -10.96
CA SER A 139 -5.35 -16.10 -9.80
C SER A 139 -4.93 -15.46 -8.47
N ASP A 140 -3.85 -14.71 -8.57
CA ASP A 140 -3.15 -14.06 -7.52
C ASP A 140 -3.82 -12.71 -7.13
N LEU A 141 -4.68 -12.15 -7.98
CA LEU A 141 -5.38 -10.87 -7.80
C LEU A 141 -6.70 -10.97 -7.01
N THR A 142 -7.17 -12.19 -6.76
CA THR A 142 -8.47 -12.44 -6.16
C THR A 142 -8.38 -13.52 -5.08
N PRO A 143 -9.27 -13.54 -4.07
CA PRO A 143 -9.34 -14.66 -3.14
C PRO A 143 -9.54 -16.00 -3.86
N PRO A 144 -8.94 -17.12 -3.36
CA PRO A 144 -9.01 -18.42 -4.02
C PRO A 144 -10.44 -18.90 -4.29
N TRP A 145 -11.37 -18.63 -3.37
CA TRP A 145 -12.78 -19.03 -3.52
C TRP A 145 -13.47 -18.32 -4.69
N LEU A 146 -13.13 -17.06 -4.96
CA LEU A 146 -13.75 -16.28 -6.03
C LEU A 146 -13.14 -16.67 -7.38
N PHE A 147 -11.82 -16.89 -7.41
CA PHE A 147 -11.15 -17.41 -8.60
C PHE A 147 -11.73 -18.77 -9.01
N ALA A 148 -11.82 -19.72 -8.07
CA ALA A 148 -12.39 -21.05 -8.33
C ALA A 148 -13.85 -20.95 -8.81
N ARG A 149 -14.64 -20.03 -8.26
CA ARG A 149 -16.01 -19.79 -8.71
C ARG A 149 -16.06 -19.24 -10.15
N TRP A 150 -15.15 -18.36 -10.51
CA TRP A 150 -15.07 -17.82 -11.87
C TRP A 150 -14.64 -18.90 -12.87
N VAL A 151 -13.61 -19.68 -12.55
CA VAL A 151 -13.17 -20.81 -13.37
C VAL A 151 -14.30 -21.83 -13.57
N GLY A 152 -15.05 -22.13 -12.51
CA GLY A 152 -16.21 -23.03 -12.63
C GLY A 152 -17.35 -22.49 -13.50
N ALA A 153 -17.49 -21.17 -13.61
CA ALA A 153 -18.56 -20.53 -14.39
C ALA A 153 -18.17 -20.26 -15.85
N TRP A 154 -16.90 -19.97 -16.13
CA TRP A 154 -16.45 -19.50 -17.44
C TRP A 154 -15.28 -20.29 -18.05
N GLY A 155 -14.70 -21.27 -17.34
CA GLY A 155 -13.49 -21.95 -17.78
C GLY A 155 -12.21 -21.20 -17.39
N GLN A 156 -11.06 -21.73 -17.79
CA GLN A 156 -9.74 -21.22 -17.40
C GLN A 156 -9.10 -20.28 -18.45
N ASP A 157 -9.62 -20.28 -19.68
CA ASP A 157 -9.08 -19.56 -20.83
C ASP A 157 -9.85 -18.27 -21.16
#